data_AF-A0A0F8YLT1-F1
#
_entry.id   AF-A0A0F8YLT1-F1
#
_cell.length_a   1.000
_cell.length_b   1.000
_cell.length_c   1.000
_cell.angle_alpha   90.00
_cell.angle_beta   90.00
_cell.angle_gamma   90.00
#
_symmetry.space_group_name_H-M   'P 1'
#
loop_
_entity.id
_entity.type
_entity.pdbx_description
1 polymer ?
#
loop_
_entity_poly.entity_id
_entity_poly.type
_entity_poly.pdbx_seq_one_letter_code
_entity_poly.pdbx_strand_id
1 'polypeptide(L)'
;SLGKEWNYSSPTSNGYLLDLIEDLESGDPERVMRAQLQWQPGAYRCSVPEIDKMVDIALATDGIAGAQLAGAGLGGCMMVLAHKDQAPALAESLTDHYYRPYDKPVSIMLCKPISGSGVLLKKSGYSD
;
A
#
# COMPACT_ATOMS: atom_id res chain seq x y z
N SER A 1 -8.09 -8.03 -13.22
CA SER A 1 -9.37 -7.70 -13.88
C SER A 1 -9.73 -6.28 -13.47
N LEU A 2 -9.39 -5.30 -14.29
CA LEU A 2 -9.52 -3.88 -13.98
C LEU A 2 -10.99 -3.46 -14.06
N GLY A 3 -11.66 -3.26 -12.91
CA GLY A 3 -13.00 -2.65 -12.86
C GLY A 3 -14.14 -3.54 -12.37
N LYS A 4 -13.86 -4.70 -11.76
CA LYS A 4 -14.90 -5.45 -11.04
C LYS A 4 -15.00 -4.88 -9.62
N GLU A 5 -16.13 -4.29 -9.26
CA GLU A 5 -16.43 -3.99 -7.85
C GLU A 5 -16.31 -5.29 -7.05
N TRP A 6 -15.29 -5.38 -6.22
CA TRP A 6 -15.18 -6.44 -5.25
C TRP A 6 -16.01 -6.03 -4.04
N ASN A 7 -17.09 -6.76 -3.78
CA ASN A 7 -17.74 -6.74 -2.48
C ASN A 7 -16.79 -7.34 -1.44
N TYR A 8 -15.82 -6.54 -0.98
CA TYR A 8 -14.90 -6.96 0.05
C TYR A 8 -15.68 -7.22 1.34
N SER A 9 -15.85 -8.50 1.64
CA SER A 9 -16.34 -8.96 2.94
C SER A 9 -15.12 -9.35 3.76
N SER A 10 -14.91 -8.65 4.87
CA SER A 10 -13.89 -9.08 5.80
C SER A 10 -14.42 -10.26 6.62
N PRO A 11 -13.63 -11.33 6.80
CA PRO A 11 -14.05 -12.47 7.57
C PRO A 11 -14.05 -12.21 9.08
N THR A 12 -13.73 -10.99 9.58
CA THR A 12 -13.57 -10.64 11.01
C THR A 12 -14.86 -10.72 11.84
N SER A 13 -15.49 -11.88 11.82
CA SER A 13 -16.53 -12.33 12.73
C SER A 13 -15.89 -12.86 14.01
N ASN A 14 -16.70 -13.01 15.06
CA ASN A 14 -16.25 -13.67 16.29
C ASN A 14 -15.75 -15.10 16.03
N GLY A 15 -16.44 -15.86 15.16
CA GLY A 15 -16.04 -17.23 14.82
C GLY A 15 -14.64 -17.28 14.19
N TYR A 16 -14.38 -16.42 13.20
CA TYR A 16 -13.05 -16.31 12.59
C TYR A 16 -11.94 -16.01 13.60
N LEU A 17 -12.19 -15.12 14.56
CA LEU A 17 -11.20 -14.82 15.60
C LEU A 17 -10.96 -16.02 16.52
N LEU A 18 -12.01 -16.77 16.88
CA LEU A 18 -11.89 -17.99 17.67
C LEU A 18 -11.11 -19.08 16.93
N ASP A 19 -11.35 -19.24 15.62
CA ASP A 19 -10.62 -20.21 14.79
C ASP A 19 -9.12 -19.88 14.72
N LEU A 20 -8.76 -18.59 14.63
CA LEU A 20 -7.36 -18.15 14.68
C LEU A 20 -6.71 -18.41 16.04
N ILE A 21 -7.44 -18.22 17.14
CA ILE A 21 -6.95 -18.53 18.49
C ILE A 21 -6.71 -20.04 18.61
N GLU A 22 -7.64 -20.86 18.12
CA GLU A 22 -7.47 -22.32 18.10
C GLU A 22 -6.26 -22.74 17.25
N ASP A 23 -6.07 -22.13 16.08
CA ASP A 23 -4.90 -22.36 15.23
C ASP A 23 -3.59 -22.03 15.96
N LEU A 24 -3.55 -20.93 16.73
CA LEU A 24 -2.39 -20.54 17.55
C LEU A 24 -2.12 -21.52 18.70
N GLU A 25 -3.16 -22.09 19.31
CA GLU A 25 -3.05 -23.04 20.42
C GLU A 25 -2.77 -24.48 19.98
N SER A 26 -2.94 -24.78 18.69
CA SER A 26 -2.86 -26.14 18.14
C SER A 26 -1.50 -26.83 18.25
N GLY A 27 -0.41 -26.05 18.37
CA GLY A 27 0.97 -26.56 18.30
C GLY A 27 1.40 -27.04 16.91
N ASP A 28 0.53 -26.96 15.89
CA ASP A 28 0.85 -27.25 14.50
C ASP A 28 1.57 -26.03 13.88
N PRO A 29 2.82 -26.17 13.40
CA PRO A 29 3.60 -25.05 12.90
C PRO A 29 2.93 -24.27 11.75
N GLU A 30 2.23 -24.95 10.85
CA GLU A 30 1.59 -24.32 9.69
C GLU A 30 0.34 -23.55 10.12
N ARG A 31 -0.48 -24.12 11.02
CA ARG A 31 -1.64 -23.43 11.61
C ARG A 31 -1.22 -22.22 12.43
N VAL A 32 -0.18 -22.36 13.25
CA VAL A 32 0.34 -21.26 14.07
C VAL A 32 0.90 -20.13 13.18
N MET A 33 1.64 -20.47 12.12
CA MET A 33 2.24 -19.48 11.22
C MET A 33 1.18 -18.65 10.51
N ARG A 34 0.17 -19.29 9.92
CA ARG A 34 -0.88 -18.59 9.17
C ARG A 34 -1.81 -17.76 10.07
N ALA A 35 -1.90 -18.08 11.36
CA ALA A 35 -2.72 -17.34 12.33
C ALA A 35 -1.99 -16.14 12.99
N GLN A 36 -0.70 -15.92 12.69
CA GLN A 36 0.02 -14.79 13.25
C GLN A 36 -0.62 -13.45 12.86
N LEU A 37 -0.58 -12.47 13.78
CA LEU A 37 -1.24 -11.17 13.63
C LEU A 37 -0.82 -10.41 12.36
N GLN A 38 0.46 -10.48 11.98
CA GLN A 38 0.95 -9.81 10.76
C GLN A 38 0.32 -10.33 9.47
N TRP A 39 -0.32 -11.51 9.50
CA TRP A 39 -1.02 -12.11 8.37
C TRP A 39 -2.54 -11.91 8.42
N GLN A 40 -3.07 -11.24 9.44
CA GLN A 40 -4.51 -10.98 9.55
C GLN A 40 -4.83 -9.57 9.04
N PRO A 41 -5.30 -9.42 7.79
CA PRO A 41 -5.66 -8.12 7.26
C PRO A 41 -6.88 -7.56 8.00
N GLY A 42 -6.85 -6.26 8.29
CA GLY A 42 -7.97 -5.56 8.90
C GLY A 42 -9.14 -5.30 7.95
N ALA A 43 -10.19 -4.68 8.51
CA ALA A 43 -11.45 -4.37 7.83
C ALA A 43 -11.88 -2.92 8.04
N TYR A 44 -10.93 -2.00 8.13
CA TYR A 44 -11.23 -0.61 8.52
C TYR A 44 -12.10 0.14 7.49
N ARG A 45 -12.19 -0.38 6.25
CA ARG A 45 -13.04 0.15 5.15
C ARG A 45 -12.88 1.65 4.92
N CYS A 46 -11.65 2.15 5.06
CA CYS A 46 -11.32 3.56 4.83
C CYS A 46 -10.73 3.83 3.44
N SER A 47 -10.68 2.87 2.53
CA SER A 47 -10.27 3.15 1.14
C SER A 47 -11.40 3.81 0.34
N VAL A 48 -11.09 4.21 -0.89
CA VAL A 48 -12.06 4.68 -1.89
C VAL A 48 -11.75 4.01 -3.24
N PRO A 49 -12.72 3.89 -4.16
CA PRO A 49 -12.53 3.21 -5.44
C PRO A 49 -11.33 3.72 -6.24
N GLU A 50 -11.00 5.00 -6.13
CA GLU A 50 -9.85 5.61 -6.78
C GLU A 50 -8.51 5.07 -6.26
N ILE A 51 -8.37 4.92 -4.94
CA ILE A 51 -7.16 4.37 -4.32
C ILE A 51 -7.06 2.88 -4.66
N ASP A 52 -8.17 2.14 -4.54
CA ASP A 52 -8.23 0.71 -4.85
C ASP A 52 -7.82 0.45 -6.31
N LYS A 53 -8.31 1.29 -7.23
CA LYS A 53 -7.94 1.22 -8.65
C LYS A 53 -6.46 1.44 -8.89
N MET A 54 -5.85 2.44 -8.25
CA MET A 54 -4.41 2.69 -8.39
C MET A 54 -3.59 1.54 -7.79
N VAL A 55 -4.01 0.97 -6.66
CA VAL A 55 -3.38 -0.20 -6.05
C VAL A 55 -3.45 -1.41 -7.00
N ASP A 56 -4.61 -1.68 -7.59
CA ASP A 56 -4.79 -2.76 -8.57
C ASP A 56 -3.87 -2.61 -9.79
N ILE A 57 -3.74 -1.38 -10.32
CA ILE A 57 -2.85 -1.09 -11.46
C ILE A 57 -1.39 -1.29 -11.06
N ALA A 58 -1.00 -0.82 -9.88
CA ALA A 58 0.37 -0.99 -9.39
C ALA A 58 0.71 -2.47 -9.20
N LEU A 59 -0.16 -3.26 -8.56
CA LEU A 59 0.07 -4.70 -8.35
C LEU A 59 0.05 -5.52 -9.65
N ALA A 60 -0.57 -5.01 -10.71
CA ALA A 60 -0.54 -5.63 -12.03
C ALA A 60 0.72 -5.28 -12.84
N THR A 61 1.57 -4.38 -12.35
CA THR A 61 2.83 -4.02 -13.00
C THR A 61 3.95 -4.94 -12.52
N ASP A 62 4.74 -5.48 -13.45
CA ASP A 62 5.82 -6.41 -13.13
C ASP A 62 6.89 -5.79 -12.21
N GLY A 63 7.40 -6.59 -11.29
CA GLY A 63 8.46 -6.18 -10.34
C GLY A 63 8.00 -5.19 -9.26
N ILE A 64 6.70 -5.07 -9.04
CA ILE A 64 6.12 -4.42 -7.86
C ILE A 64 6.03 -5.42 -6.71
N ALA A 65 6.64 -5.08 -5.56
CA ALA A 65 6.64 -5.92 -4.37
C ALA A 65 5.36 -5.77 -3.54
N GLY A 66 4.73 -4.60 -3.60
CA GLY A 66 3.46 -4.34 -2.91
C GLY A 66 3.00 -2.90 -3.06
N ALA A 67 1.70 -2.68 -2.86
CA ALA A 67 1.07 -1.36 -2.89
C ALA A 67 0.00 -1.28 -1.81
N GLN A 68 -0.17 -0.10 -1.22
CA GLN A 68 -1.18 0.15 -0.18
C GLN A 68 -1.61 1.62 -0.16
N LEU A 69 -2.81 1.86 0.38
CA LEU A 69 -3.24 3.18 0.85
C LEU A 69 -2.17 3.81 1.77
N ALA A 70 -2.00 5.13 1.69
CA ALA A 70 -1.14 5.90 2.59
C ALA A 70 -1.97 6.84 3.47
N GLY A 71 -1.74 6.79 4.79
CA GLY A 71 -2.41 7.66 5.76
C GLY A 71 -3.77 7.14 6.22
N ALA A 72 -4.67 8.05 6.62
CA ALA A 72 -5.93 7.71 7.27
C ALA A 72 -6.99 7.09 6.33
N GLY A 73 -6.85 7.29 5.02
CA GLY A 73 -7.85 6.89 4.02
C GLY A 73 -8.81 8.02 3.62
N LEU A 74 -9.94 7.61 3.05
CA LEU A 74 -11.00 8.44 2.47
C LEU A 74 -10.50 9.30 1.30
N GLY A 75 -9.55 8.74 0.54
CA GLY A 75 -8.82 9.39 -0.54
C GLY A 75 -7.34 9.58 -0.20
N GLY A 76 -6.72 10.61 -0.77
CA GLY A 76 -5.32 10.95 -0.51
C GLY A 76 -4.35 10.23 -1.44
N CYS A 77 -3.33 9.59 -0.85
CA CYS A 77 -2.21 8.98 -1.57
C CYS A 77 -2.20 7.46 -1.39
N MET A 78 -1.46 6.79 -2.27
CA MET A 78 -1.01 5.41 -2.05
C MET A 78 0.52 5.35 -2.10
N MET A 79 1.08 4.29 -1.52
CA MET A 79 2.50 3.97 -1.57
C MET A 79 2.71 2.68 -2.34
N VAL A 80 3.78 2.63 -3.12
CA VAL A 80 4.23 1.42 -3.83
C VAL A 80 5.66 1.12 -3.42
N LEU A 81 5.91 -0.14 -3.07
CA LEU A 81 7.25 -0.67 -2.95
C LEU A 81 7.61 -1.37 -4.27
N ALA A 82 8.57 -0.82 -4.99
CA ALA A 82 8.98 -1.26 -6.31
C ALA A 82 10.49 -1.49 -6.38
N HIS A 83 10.93 -2.40 -7.24
CA HIS A 83 12.32 -2.40 -7.66
C HIS A 83 12.64 -1.10 -8.43
N LYS A 84 13.84 -0.53 -8.21
CA LYS A 84 14.20 0.82 -8.68
C LYS A 84 14.08 0.98 -10.20
N ASP A 85 14.44 -0.06 -10.94
CA ASP A 85 14.36 -0.16 -12.39
C ASP A 85 12.92 -0.23 -12.93
N GLN A 86 11.94 -0.57 -12.08
CA GLN A 86 10.52 -0.66 -12.44
C GLN A 86 9.75 0.64 -12.21
N ALA A 87 10.36 1.65 -11.57
CA ALA A 87 9.70 2.93 -11.32
C ALA A 87 9.19 3.62 -12.59
N PRO A 88 9.91 3.63 -13.73
CA PRO A 88 9.40 4.20 -14.98
C PRO A 88 8.17 3.44 -15.52
N ALA A 89 8.22 2.11 -15.54
CA ALA A 89 7.12 1.26 -16.02
C ALA A 89 5.85 1.43 -15.14
N LEU A 90 6.02 1.52 -13.83
CA LEU A 90 4.93 1.83 -12.90
C LEU A 90 4.32 3.21 -13.16
N ALA A 91 5.14 4.22 -13.38
CA ALA A 91 4.67 5.58 -13.64
C ALA A 91 3.88 5.66 -14.95
N GLU A 92 4.34 4.98 -16.00
CA GLU A 92 3.63 4.85 -17.28
C GLU A 92 2.30 4.10 -17.10
N SER A 93 2.32 2.95 -16.43
CA SER A 93 1.12 2.15 -16.13
C SER A 93 0.04 2.95 -15.39
N LEU A 94 0.41 3.67 -14.32
CA LEU A 94 -0.52 4.55 -13.58
C LEU A 94 -1.00 5.73 -14.44
N THR A 95 -0.12 6.31 -15.26
CA THR A 95 -0.49 7.41 -16.16
C THR A 95 -1.54 6.96 -17.16
N ASP A 96 -1.33 5.81 -17.79
CA ASP A 96 -2.15 5.31 -18.89
C ASP A 96 -3.47 4.70 -18.42
N HIS A 97 -3.47 4.06 -17.26
CA HIS A 97 -4.62 3.30 -16.76
C HIS A 97 -5.40 4.00 -15.63
N TYR A 98 -4.86 5.07 -15.03
CA TYR A 98 -5.55 5.85 -14.00
C TYR A 98 -5.60 7.36 -14.28
N TYR A 99 -4.47 8.03 -14.53
CA TYR A 99 -4.53 9.50 -14.65
C TYR A 99 -5.19 9.97 -15.96
N ARG A 100 -4.75 9.43 -17.11
CA ARG A 100 -5.25 9.81 -18.43
C ARG A 100 -6.74 9.50 -18.63
N PRO A 101 -7.27 8.30 -18.28
CA PRO A 101 -8.70 8.00 -18.48
C PRO A 101 -9.64 8.88 -17.66
N TYR A 102 -9.15 9.47 -16.57
CA TYR A 102 -9.93 10.32 -15.68
C TYR A 102 -9.59 11.81 -15.81
N ASP A 103 -8.79 12.20 -16.82
CA ASP A 103 -8.32 13.58 -17.06
C ASP A 103 -7.72 14.25 -15.81
N LYS A 104 -6.95 13.48 -15.04
CA LYS A 104 -6.29 13.94 -13.81
C LYS A 104 -4.83 14.30 -14.10
N PRO A 105 -4.31 15.38 -13.48
CA PRO A 105 -2.88 15.66 -13.53
C PRO A 105 -2.10 14.51 -12.85
N VAL A 106 -1.06 14.04 -13.52
CA VAL A 106 -0.17 12.99 -12.97
C VAL A 106 0.54 13.53 -11.73
N SER A 107 0.45 12.78 -10.64
CA SER A 107 1.11 13.13 -9.36
C SER A 107 1.77 11.88 -8.78
N ILE A 108 3.04 11.67 -9.14
CA ILE A 108 3.84 10.51 -8.72
C ILE A 108 5.19 11.02 -8.21
N MET A 109 5.58 10.60 -7.01
CA MET A 109 6.84 10.99 -6.37
C MET A 109 7.70 9.76 -6.11
N LEU A 110 8.94 9.77 -6.62
CA LEU A 110 9.93 8.76 -6.25
C LEU A 110 10.60 9.15 -4.94
N CYS A 111 10.23 8.46 -3.87
CA CYS A 111 10.71 8.73 -2.52
C CYS A 111 11.79 7.74 -2.10
N LYS A 112 12.72 8.19 -1.25
CA LYS A 112 13.63 7.33 -0.48
C LYS A 112 13.51 7.67 1.00
N PRO A 113 13.67 6.70 1.92
CA PRO A 113 13.70 6.99 3.35
C PRO A 113 14.78 8.03 3.68
N ILE A 114 14.45 8.96 4.58
CA ILE A 114 15.35 10.01 5.06
C ILE A 114 15.30 10.08 6.59
N SER A 115 16.25 10.81 7.18
CA SER A 115 16.21 11.16 8.60
C SER A 115 15.00 12.05 8.92
N GLY A 116 14.56 12.01 10.19
CA GLY A 116 13.53 12.89 10.72
C GLY A 116 13.97 14.37 10.81
N SER A 117 13.15 15.19 11.48
CA SER A 117 13.45 16.62 11.65
C SER A 117 14.75 16.86 12.41
N GLY A 118 15.42 17.96 12.09
CA GLY A 118 16.69 18.34 12.71
C GLY A 118 16.98 19.83 12.61
N VAL A 119 17.91 20.31 13.43
CA VAL A 119 18.34 21.71 13.43
C VAL A 119 19.30 21.96 12.27
N LEU A 120 18.94 22.88 11.37
CA LEU A 120 19.84 23.34 10.32
C LEU A 120 20.79 24.40 10.89
N LEU A 121 22.03 23.98 11.19
CA LEU A 121 23.08 24.92 11.57
C LEU A 121 23.58 25.64 10.32
N LYS A 122 23.41 26.95 10.28
CA LYS A 122 24.02 27.80 9.24
C LYS A 122 25.53 27.68 9.42
N LYS A 123 26.25 27.25 8.38
CA LYS A 123 27.72 27.34 8.38
C LYS A 123 28.09 28.84 8.48
N SER A 124 28.76 29.23 9.55
CA SER A 124 29.47 30.50 9.61
C SER A 124 30.74 30.39 8.75
N GLY A 125 30.71 30.92 7.54
CA GLY A 125 31.89 30.99 6.68
C GLY A 125 31.61 30.98 5.18
N TYR A 126 31.11 32.09 4.66
CA TYR A 126 31.60 32.68 3.40
C TYR A 126 31.37 34.19 3.51
N SER A 127 32.48 34.93 3.59
CA SER A 127 32.56 36.38 3.41
C SER A 127 32.73 36.66 1.92
N ASP A 128 31.86 37.54 1.40
CA ASP A 128 31.81 38.21 0.08
C ASP A 128 31.89 37.36 -1.19
#